data_AF-A0A2A4J594-F1
#
_entry.id   AF-A0A2A4J594-F1
#
_cell.length_a   1.000
_cell.length_b   1.000
_cell.length_c   1.000
_cell.angle_alpha   90.00
_cell.angle_beta   90.00
_cell.angle_gamma   90.00
#
_symmetry.space_group_name_H-M   'P 1'
#
loop_
_entity.id
_entity.type
_entity.pdbx_description
1 polymer ?
#
loop_
_entity_poly.entity_id
_entity_poly.type
_entity_poly.pdbx_seq_one_letter_code
_entity_poly.pdbx_strand_id
1 'polypeptide(L)'
;MRSLILLLSLFAPRGECDLLRDSVHVTSAAARPNNELWCYKCLAELPDDRCADLRHNNSALIHKCHNDRRMCMVKRFSFTTSTENSTTLPKMWALERNCTKHCEPGCIVIGERTKLYACTSCCTTSLCNYGSGAEETVFDIFTVA
;
A
#
# COMPACT_ATOMS: atom_id res chain seq x y z
N MET A 1 -10.31 63.24 62.72
CA MET A 1 -10.07 62.11 63.65
C MET A 1 -9.74 60.90 62.79
N ARG A 2 -8.48 60.70 62.37
CA ARG A 2 -7.43 59.91 63.05
C ARG A 2 -7.97 58.62 63.68
N SER A 3 -7.82 57.49 63.00
CA SER A 3 -6.92 56.44 63.51
C SER A 3 -6.60 55.39 62.43
N LEU A 4 -5.30 55.28 62.12
CA LEU A 4 -4.67 54.20 61.38
C LEU A 4 -4.60 52.95 62.27
N ILE A 5 -4.89 51.77 61.73
CA ILE A 5 -4.27 50.52 62.20
C ILE A 5 -3.75 49.78 60.96
N LEU A 6 -2.41 49.76 60.84
CA LEU A 6 -1.63 48.90 59.96
C LEU A 6 -1.67 47.47 60.50
N LEU A 7 -1.97 46.51 59.63
CA LEU A 7 -1.50 45.13 59.76
C LEU A 7 -0.92 44.71 58.40
N LEU A 8 0.41 44.77 58.33
CA LEU A 8 1.21 44.09 57.33
C LEU A 8 1.10 42.59 57.55
N SER A 9 0.71 41.85 56.53
CA SER A 9 1.24 40.50 56.33
C SER A 9 1.09 40.04 54.87
N LEU A 10 2.26 39.73 54.31
CA LEU A 10 2.53 38.69 53.31
C LEU A 10 2.23 39.05 51.84
N PHE A 11 3.30 39.52 51.20
CA PHE A 11 3.61 39.29 49.80
C PHE A 11 3.32 37.83 49.40
N ALA A 12 2.40 37.64 48.46
CA ALA A 12 2.40 36.47 47.60
C ALA A 12 2.38 36.97 46.14
N PRO A 13 3.41 36.69 45.32
CA PRO A 13 3.30 36.95 43.90
C PRO A 13 2.31 35.91 43.35
N ARG A 14 1.14 36.35 42.86
CA ARG A 14 0.35 35.53 41.94
C ARG A 14 1.08 35.52 40.60
N GLY A 15 2.13 34.71 40.53
CA GLY A 15 2.67 34.24 39.28
C GLY A 15 1.85 33.05 38.81
N GLU A 16 0.72 33.29 38.17
CA GLU A 16 0.07 32.29 37.32
C GLU A 16 0.35 32.66 35.87
N CYS A 17 1.61 32.46 35.48
CA CYS A 17 1.91 32.13 34.08
C CYS A 17 1.42 30.70 33.86
N ASP A 18 0.14 30.55 33.53
CA ASP A 18 -0.41 29.28 33.08
C ASP A 18 0.05 29.02 31.62
N LEU A 19 1.35 28.76 31.48
CA LEU A 19 2.01 28.38 30.22
C LEU A 19 2.22 26.87 30.14
N LEU A 20 1.36 26.07 30.77
CA LEU A 20 1.29 24.64 30.55
C LEU A 20 -0.04 24.32 29.88
N ARG A 21 -0.18 24.81 28.64
CA ARG A 21 -1.07 24.15 27.69
C ARG A 21 -0.48 22.76 27.48
N ASP A 22 -1.05 21.78 28.17
CA ASP A 22 -0.69 20.37 28.12
C ASP A 22 -0.97 19.83 26.70
N SER A 23 -0.12 20.20 25.75
CA SER A 23 -0.12 19.62 24.43
C SER A 23 0.45 18.22 24.62
N VAL A 24 -0.44 17.23 24.68
CA VAL A 24 -0.05 15.83 24.64
C VAL A 24 0.92 15.67 23.46
N HIS A 25 2.20 15.45 23.78
CA HIS A 25 3.24 15.26 22.79
C HIS A 25 3.08 13.86 22.19
N VAL A 26 2.14 13.71 21.26
CA VAL A 26 1.99 12.49 20.47
C VAL A 26 3.05 12.52 19.38
N THR A 27 3.92 11.51 19.36
CA THR A 27 4.85 11.36 18.23
C THR A 27 4.07 11.14 16.95
N SER A 28 4.55 11.64 15.82
CA SER A 28 3.88 11.47 14.53
C SER A 28 3.65 9.99 14.16
N ALA A 29 4.35 9.05 14.80
CA ALA A 29 4.12 7.62 14.68
C ALA A 29 2.90 7.13 15.47
N ALA A 30 2.69 7.61 16.71
CA ALA A 30 1.58 7.21 17.56
C ALA A 30 0.25 7.87 17.17
N ALA A 31 0.28 9.01 16.47
CA ALA A 31 -0.90 9.65 15.89
C ALA A 31 -1.41 8.92 14.62
N ARG A 32 -0.65 7.97 14.06
CA ARG A 32 -1.07 7.26 12.85
C ARG A 32 -2.12 6.21 13.21
N PRO A 33 -3.26 6.17 12.51
CA PRO A 33 -4.26 5.13 12.72
C PRO A 33 -3.66 3.76 12.42
N ASN A 34 -4.09 2.74 13.16
CA ASN A 34 -3.62 1.37 12.97
C ASN A 34 -3.89 0.88 11.54
N ASN A 35 -3.01 0.01 11.04
CA ASN A 35 -3.22 -0.63 9.75
C ASN A 35 -4.22 -1.78 9.91
N GLU A 36 -5.43 -1.56 9.40
CA GLU A 36 -6.53 -2.54 9.41
C GLU A 36 -6.76 -3.18 8.04
N LEU A 37 -5.86 -2.93 7.08
CA LEU A 37 -5.95 -3.49 5.73
C LEU A 37 -5.64 -4.98 5.74
N TRP A 38 -6.42 -5.75 4.97
CA TRP A 38 -6.16 -7.17 4.70
C TRP A 38 -6.00 -7.37 3.20
N CYS A 39 -5.03 -8.17 2.78
CA CYS A 39 -4.81 -8.47 1.37
C CYS A 39 -4.56 -9.97 1.18
N TYR A 40 -4.75 -10.45 -0.05
CA TYR A 40 -4.18 -11.73 -0.42
C TYR A 40 -2.65 -11.62 -0.47
N LYS A 41 -1.95 -12.64 0.06
CA LYS A 41 -0.49 -12.72 0.04
C LYS A 41 -0.03 -14.12 -0.33
N CYS A 42 0.61 -14.26 -1.48
CA CYS A 42 1.03 -15.55 -2.05
C CYS A 42 1.91 -15.36 -3.29
N LEU A 43 2.55 -16.44 -3.74
CA LEU A 43 3.29 -16.53 -4.99
C LEU A 43 2.80 -17.77 -5.76
N ALA A 44 2.42 -17.58 -7.02
CA ALA A 44 2.17 -18.63 -7.98
C ALA A 44 3.28 -18.64 -9.04
N GLU A 45 3.86 -19.79 -9.30
CA GLU A 45 4.76 -20.03 -10.45
C GLU A 45 4.07 -20.83 -11.57
N LEU A 46 2.86 -21.34 -11.29
CA LEU A 46 2.05 -22.11 -12.21
C LEU A 46 0.67 -21.45 -12.36
N PRO A 47 0.06 -21.48 -13.57
CA PRO A 47 -1.27 -20.91 -13.81
C PRO A 47 -2.38 -21.52 -12.95
N ASP A 48 -2.25 -22.79 -12.58
CA ASP A 48 -3.26 -23.55 -11.83
C ASP A 48 -3.08 -23.46 -10.31
N ASP A 49 -2.12 -22.64 -9.85
CA ASP A 49 -1.90 -22.42 -8.42
C ASP A 49 -3.08 -21.66 -7.79
N ARG A 50 -3.39 -21.96 -6.53
CA ARG A 50 -4.49 -21.31 -5.78
C ARG A 50 -4.30 -19.80 -5.61
N CYS A 51 -3.05 -19.34 -5.63
CA CYS A 51 -2.75 -17.94 -5.73
C CYS A 51 -3.17 -17.44 -7.11
N ALA A 52 -2.73 -18.03 -8.22
CA ALA A 52 -3.08 -17.56 -9.57
C ALA A 52 -4.60 -17.40 -9.77
N ASP A 53 -5.40 -18.35 -9.26
CA ASP A 53 -6.86 -18.33 -9.36
C ASP A 53 -7.56 -18.34 -7.98
N LEU A 54 -8.11 -17.16 -7.62
CA LEU A 54 -8.75 -16.96 -6.34
C LEU A 54 -10.22 -17.41 -6.25
N ARG A 55 -10.78 -18.07 -7.29
CA ARG A 55 -12.19 -18.51 -7.32
C ARG A 55 -12.57 -19.55 -6.26
N HIS A 56 -11.58 -20.26 -5.72
CA HIS A 56 -11.77 -21.31 -4.71
C HIS A 56 -11.71 -20.74 -3.27
N ASN A 57 -11.90 -21.59 -2.25
CA ASN A 57 -11.70 -21.15 -0.86
C ASN A 57 -10.24 -20.72 -0.66
N ASN A 58 -9.98 -19.44 -0.46
CA ASN A 58 -8.62 -18.88 -0.34
C ASN A 58 -8.37 -18.13 0.97
N SER A 59 -9.11 -18.51 2.00
CA SER A 59 -8.97 -17.98 3.36
C SER A 59 -7.54 -18.07 3.90
N ALA A 60 -6.81 -19.15 3.57
CA ALA A 60 -5.41 -19.33 3.97
C ALA A 60 -4.44 -18.31 3.35
N LEU A 61 -4.83 -17.64 2.27
CA LEU A 61 -3.99 -16.64 1.59
C LEU A 61 -4.30 -15.21 2.06
N ILE A 62 -5.24 -15.03 2.99
CA ILE A 62 -5.64 -13.74 3.52
C ILE A 62 -4.72 -13.37 4.69
N HIS A 63 -4.02 -12.24 4.56
CA HIS A 63 -3.10 -11.76 5.58
C HIS A 63 -3.38 -10.30 5.94
N LYS A 64 -3.26 -9.98 7.23
CA LYS A 64 -3.32 -8.60 7.72
C LYS A 64 -2.04 -7.87 7.27
N CYS A 65 -2.20 -6.66 6.76
CA CYS A 65 -1.07 -5.80 6.48
C CYS A 65 -0.56 -5.15 7.76
N HIS A 66 0.76 -5.09 7.90
CA HIS A 66 1.42 -4.54 9.08
C HIS A 66 2.16 -3.24 8.75
N ASN A 67 2.46 -2.47 9.80
CA ASN A 67 3.24 -1.23 9.73
C ASN A 67 2.64 -0.22 8.74
N ASP A 68 3.47 0.33 7.87
CA ASP A 68 3.13 1.33 6.87
C ASP A 68 2.72 0.74 5.50
N ARG A 69 2.54 -0.59 5.40
CA ARG A 69 2.09 -1.26 4.17
C ARG A 69 0.57 -1.11 3.98
N ARG A 70 0.14 0.02 3.45
CA ARG A 70 -1.28 0.40 3.34
C ARG A 70 -1.89 0.18 1.95
N MET A 71 -1.26 -0.63 1.11
CA MET A 71 -1.76 -0.97 -0.23
C MET A 71 -1.67 -2.46 -0.47
N CYS A 72 -2.70 -3.03 -1.09
CA CYS A 72 -2.61 -4.35 -1.70
C CYS A 72 -2.01 -4.22 -3.10
N MET A 73 -1.27 -5.25 -3.50
CA MET A 73 -0.56 -5.30 -4.78
C MET A 73 -0.75 -6.67 -5.42
N VAL A 74 -0.79 -6.67 -6.75
CA VAL A 74 -0.60 -7.86 -7.59
C VAL A 74 0.51 -7.56 -8.59
N LYS A 75 1.52 -8.43 -8.68
CA LYS A 75 2.52 -8.43 -9.75
C LYS A 75 2.34 -9.68 -10.60
N ARG A 76 2.24 -9.52 -11.91
CA ARG A 76 2.15 -10.62 -12.87
C ARG A 76 3.30 -10.55 -13.85
N PHE A 77 3.97 -11.68 -14.02
CA PHE A 77 4.97 -11.90 -15.04
C PHE A 77 4.39 -12.85 -16.08
N SER A 78 4.33 -12.41 -17.33
CA SER A 78 3.90 -13.24 -18.46
C SER A 78 4.81 -13.06 -19.64
N PHE A 79 4.83 -14.01 -20.56
CA PHE A 79 5.64 -13.90 -21.76
C PHE A 79 4.90 -14.35 -23.01
N THR A 80 5.27 -13.77 -24.14
CA THR A 80 4.89 -14.22 -25.47
C THR A 80 6.16 -14.49 -26.27
N THR A 81 6.11 -15.47 -27.17
CA THR A 81 7.17 -15.75 -28.13
C THR A 81 6.64 -15.48 -29.53
N SER A 82 7.34 -14.64 -30.27
CA SER A 82 7.07 -14.28 -31.65
C SER A 82 8.07 -14.97 -32.58
N THR A 83 7.53 -15.62 -33.60
CA THR A 83 8.24 -16.17 -34.77
C THR A 83 7.88 -15.32 -35.98
N GLU A 84 8.51 -15.55 -37.13
CA GLU A 84 8.22 -14.80 -38.37
C GLU A 84 6.74 -14.87 -38.78
N ASN A 85 6.05 -15.96 -38.42
CA ASN A 85 4.69 -16.23 -38.89
C ASN A 85 3.62 -16.19 -37.79
N SER A 86 4.00 -16.09 -36.51
CA SER A 86 3.04 -16.17 -35.41
C SER A 86 3.58 -15.64 -34.08
N THR A 87 2.69 -15.12 -33.24
CA THR A 87 2.99 -14.79 -31.83
C THR A 87 2.14 -15.67 -30.91
N THR A 88 2.76 -16.31 -29.92
CA THR A 88 2.03 -17.13 -28.95
C THR A 88 1.14 -16.27 -28.06
N LEU A 89 0.05 -16.86 -27.56
CA LEU A 89 -0.74 -16.23 -26.49
C LEU A 89 0.13 -15.97 -25.24
N PRO A 90 -0.15 -14.91 -24.46
CA PRO A 90 0.55 -14.63 -23.21
C PRO A 90 0.47 -15.80 -22.23
N LYS A 91 1.62 -16.35 -21.85
CA LYS A 91 1.74 -17.41 -20.85
C LYS A 91 2.16 -16.80 -19.52
N MET A 92 1.46 -17.12 -18.43
CA MET A 92 1.89 -16.71 -17.10
C MET A 92 3.18 -17.48 -16.74
N TRP A 93 4.18 -16.73 -16.27
CA TRP A 93 5.34 -17.28 -15.62
C TRP A 93 5.21 -17.21 -14.10
N ALA A 94 4.78 -16.06 -13.56
CA ALA A 94 4.57 -15.92 -12.13
C ALA A 94 3.51 -14.89 -11.80
N LEU A 95 2.93 -15.02 -10.61
CA LEU A 95 2.03 -14.03 -10.04
C LEU A 95 2.26 -13.91 -8.52
N GLU A 96 2.58 -12.71 -8.05
CA GLU A 96 2.77 -12.37 -6.64
C GLU A 96 1.62 -11.48 -6.15
N ARG A 97 1.08 -11.80 -4.98
CA ARG A 97 0.20 -10.89 -4.23
C ARG A 97 0.83 -10.53 -2.90
N ASN A 98 0.72 -9.26 -2.50
CA ASN A 98 1.33 -8.82 -1.25
C ASN A 98 0.73 -7.51 -0.73
N CYS A 99 1.01 -7.21 0.54
CA CYS A 99 0.88 -5.87 1.10
C CYS A 99 2.16 -5.07 0.78
N THR A 100 2.02 -3.84 0.31
CA THR A 100 3.13 -2.94 0.03
C THR A 100 2.92 -1.54 0.60
N LYS A 101 4.03 -0.84 0.82
CA LYS A 101 4.07 0.58 1.15
C LYS A 101 4.08 1.47 -0.10
N HIS A 102 4.75 1.00 -1.15
CA HIS A 102 4.90 1.70 -2.42
C HIS A 102 4.43 0.77 -3.54
N CYS A 103 3.59 1.29 -4.42
CA CYS A 103 3.00 0.52 -5.50
C CYS A 103 2.95 1.40 -6.75
N GLU A 104 3.66 0.97 -7.79
CA GLU A 104 3.70 1.64 -9.08
C GLU A 104 2.86 0.81 -10.06
N PRO A 105 1.61 1.21 -10.33
CA PRO A 105 0.78 0.48 -11.28
C PRO A 105 1.30 0.69 -12.71
N GLY A 106 1.18 -0.35 -13.53
CA GLY A 106 1.61 -0.31 -14.93
C GLY A 106 2.28 -1.60 -15.38
N CYS A 107 2.57 -1.68 -16.67
CA CYS A 107 3.21 -2.83 -17.30
C CYS A 107 4.51 -2.42 -17.99
N ILE A 108 5.59 -3.14 -17.72
CA ILE A 108 6.86 -3.01 -18.44
C ILE A 108 7.00 -4.19 -19.38
N VAL A 109 7.34 -3.92 -20.64
CA VAL A 109 7.57 -4.94 -21.67
C VAL A 109 9.05 -4.97 -22.04
N ILE A 110 9.66 -6.15 -21.95
CA ILE A 110 11.09 -6.35 -22.16
C ILE A 110 11.30 -7.43 -23.22
N GLY A 111 12.16 -7.15 -24.21
CA GLY A 111 12.56 -8.11 -25.24
C GLY A 111 11.89 -7.89 -26.59
N GLU A 112 12.51 -8.46 -27.64
CA GLU A 112 12.07 -8.32 -29.03
C GLU A 112 11.22 -9.54 -29.47
N ARG A 113 11.87 -10.69 -29.69
CA ARG A 113 11.18 -11.95 -30.09
C ARG A 113 10.47 -12.64 -28.92
N THR A 114 11.08 -12.62 -27.74
CA THR A 114 10.42 -13.07 -26.51
C THR A 114 10.14 -11.84 -25.68
N LYS A 115 8.87 -11.44 -25.63
CA LYS A 115 8.43 -10.30 -24.82
C LYS A 115 8.04 -10.80 -23.45
N LEU A 116 8.71 -10.29 -22.42
CA LEU A 116 8.34 -10.44 -21.02
C LEU A 116 7.53 -9.22 -20.59
N TYR A 117 6.36 -9.46 -20.03
CA TYR A 117 5.45 -8.45 -19.48
C TYR A 117 5.52 -8.55 -17.97
N ALA A 118 5.88 -7.44 -17.30
CA ALA A 118 5.87 -7.30 -15.85
C ALA A 118 4.82 -6.26 -15.47
N CYS A 119 3.62 -6.71 -15.13
CA CYS A 119 2.48 -5.87 -14.81
C CYS A 119 2.25 -5.79 -13.31
N THR A 120 2.01 -4.59 -12.80
CA THR A 120 1.67 -4.32 -11.40
C THR A 120 0.33 -3.62 -11.32
N SER A 121 -0.53 -4.06 -10.40
CA SER A 121 -1.79 -3.38 -10.05
C SER A 121 -1.86 -3.16 -8.54
N CYS A 122 -2.51 -2.08 -8.15
CA CYS A 122 -2.49 -1.53 -6.80
C CYS A 122 -3.90 -1.15 -6.37
N CYS A 123 -4.25 -1.41 -5.12
CA CYS A 123 -5.54 -1.00 -4.55
C CYS A 123 -5.46 -0.85 -3.03
N THR A 124 -6.41 -0.14 -2.42
CA THR A 124 -6.33 0.31 -1.01
C THR A 124 -7.42 -0.26 -0.10
N THR A 125 -8.36 -1.03 -0.65
CA THR A 125 -9.46 -1.64 0.12
C THR A 125 -9.13 -3.09 0.49
N SER A 126 -9.73 -3.60 1.57
CA SER A 126 -9.44 -4.98 1.99
C SER A 126 -9.83 -6.00 0.93
N LEU A 127 -8.95 -6.97 0.68
CA LEU A 127 -9.10 -8.09 -0.26
C LEU A 127 -9.30 -7.67 -1.73
N CYS A 128 -8.98 -6.42 -2.08
CA CYS A 128 -9.16 -5.89 -3.43
C CYS A 128 -8.22 -6.49 -4.48
N ASN A 129 -7.10 -7.08 -4.05
CA ASN A 129 -6.09 -7.63 -4.95
C ASN A 129 -6.46 -9.04 -5.46
N TYR A 130 -7.74 -9.31 -5.71
CA TYR A 130 -8.21 -10.61 -6.21
C TYR A 130 -7.95 -10.79 -7.71
N GLY A 131 -7.86 -9.68 -8.47
CA GLY A 131 -7.56 -9.70 -9.90
C GLY A 131 -6.18 -10.31 -10.21
N SER A 132 -5.94 -10.56 -11.50
CA SER A 132 -4.68 -11.16 -11.97
C SER A 132 -3.61 -10.12 -12.32
N GLY A 133 -3.88 -8.82 -12.21
CA GLY A 133 -2.97 -7.77 -12.70
C GLY A 133 -2.77 -7.80 -14.23
N ALA A 134 -3.69 -8.45 -14.94
CA ALA A 134 -3.68 -8.66 -16.38
C ALA A 134 -4.34 -7.54 -17.18
N GLU A 135 -4.92 -6.54 -16.51
CA GLU A 135 -5.62 -5.46 -17.17
C GLU A 135 -4.59 -4.54 -17.83
N GLU A 136 -4.34 -4.84 -19.10
CA GLU A 136 -3.46 -4.15 -20.03
C GLU A 136 -3.96 -2.71 -20.25
N THR A 137 -3.61 -1.80 -19.34
CA THR A 137 -3.46 -0.39 -19.71
C THR A 137 -2.08 -0.25 -20.36
N VAL A 138 -1.98 -0.74 -21.60
CA VAL A 138 -0.80 -0.52 -22.42
C VAL A 138 -0.77 0.97 -22.77
N PHE A 139 0.10 1.74 -22.10
CA PHE A 139 0.55 3.01 -22.63
C PHE A 139 1.53 2.70 -23.76
N ASP A 140 1.00 2.47 -24.96
CA ASP A 140 1.82 2.43 -26.16
C ASP A 140 2.38 3.84 -26.41
N ILE A 141 3.65 4.05 -26.10
CA ILE A 141 4.39 5.28 -26.43
C ILE A 141 4.53 5.49 -27.95
N PHE A 142 4.02 4.57 -28.79
CA PHE A 142 4.11 4.61 -30.25
C PHE A 142 2.83 5.03 -31.00
N THR A 143 1.76 5.46 -30.32
CA THR A 143 0.52 5.87 -31.01
C THR A 143 0.11 7.32 -30.71
N VAL A 144 1.05 8.24 -30.89
CA VAL A 144 0.73 9.65 -31.20
C VAL A 144 1.35 9.95 -32.56
N ALA A 145 0.55 9.77 -33.60
CA ALA A 145 0.77 10.34 -34.93
C ALA A 145 -0.29 11.41 -35.15
#